data_AF-A0AAE8W6L9-F1
#
_entry.id   AF-A0AAE8W6L9-F1
#
_cell.length_a   1.000
_cell.length_b   1.000
_cell.length_c   1.000
_cell.angle_alpha   90.00
_cell.angle_beta   90.00
_cell.angle_gamma   90.00
#
_symmetry.space_group_name_H-M   'P 1'
#
loop_
_entity.id
_entity.type
_entity.pdbx_description
1 polymer ?
#
loop_
_entity_poly.entity_id
_entity_poly.type
_entity_poly.pdbx_seq_one_letter_code
_entity_poly.pdbx_strand_id
1 'polypeptide(L)' 'MTTPWQKSSHCSEGASRVRVSTGSPAPTPTIHLTESADPARAVLGTTPEGSRALLDVLKEEKSPCV' A
#
# COMPACT_ATOMS: atom_id res chain seq x y z
N MET A 1 17.34 7.49 8.28
CA MET A 1 15.96 7.87 8.62
C MET A 1 15.08 6.66 8.36
N THR A 2 14.45 6.10 9.39
CA THR A 2 13.68 4.85 9.30
C THR A 2 12.19 5.21 9.27
N THR A 3 11.48 4.84 8.20
CA THR A 3 10.03 5.04 8.10
C THR A 3 9.29 4.06 9.04
N PRO A 4 8.30 4.51 9.84
CA PRO A 4 7.54 3.62 10.71
C PRO A 4 6.55 2.79 9.88
N TRP A 5 6.83 1.51 9.70
CA TRP A 5 5.94 0.58 8.99
C TRP A 5 4.80 0.10 9.91
N GLN A 6 3.57 0.11 9.43
CA GLN A 6 2.42 -0.46 10.13
C GLN A 6 2.22 -1.92 9.69
N LYS A 7 2.05 -2.84 10.66
CA LYS A 7 1.96 -4.30 10.42
C LYS A 7 0.49 -4.71 10.31
N SER A 8 0.10 -5.36 9.21
CA SER A 8 -1.26 -5.90 9.01
C SER A 8 -1.47 -7.23 9.77
N SER A 9 -2.69 -7.46 10.28
CA SER A 9 -3.00 -8.44 11.34
C SER A 9 -3.22 -9.89 10.90
N HIS A 10 -3.01 -10.26 9.63
CA HIS A 10 -3.27 -11.62 9.18
C HIS A 10 -2.00 -12.28 8.63
N CYS A 11 -1.46 -13.24 9.39
CA CYS A 11 -0.39 -14.10 8.89
C CYS A 11 -0.30 -15.40 9.65
N SER A 12 -0.91 -16.42 9.06
CA SER A 12 -0.36 -17.76 9.05
C SER A 12 1.01 -17.75 8.36
N GLU A 13 1.91 -18.61 8.82
CA GLU A 13 3.27 -18.76 8.32
C GLU A 13 3.26 -18.96 6.79
N GLY A 14 3.91 -18.08 6.04
CA GLY A 14 3.95 -18.11 4.56
C GLY A 14 2.93 -17.25 3.81
N ALA A 15 2.07 -16.48 4.48
CA ALA A 15 1.06 -15.65 3.80
C ALA A 15 1.57 -14.22 3.44
N SER A 16 1.35 -13.82 2.18
CA SER A 16 1.59 -12.48 1.64
C SER A 16 1.02 -11.36 2.53
N ARG A 17 1.86 -10.62 3.25
CA ARG A 17 1.43 -9.38 3.94
C ARG A 17 1.65 -8.18 3.04
N VAL A 18 0.66 -7.31 2.89
CA VAL A 18 0.89 -5.96 2.36
C VAL A 18 1.34 -5.05 3.50
N ARG A 19 2.46 -4.35 3.31
CA ARG A 19 2.96 -3.29 4.19
C ARG A 19 2.64 -1.94 3.56
N VAL A 20 2.18 -1.01 4.38
CA VAL A 20 1.94 0.38 3.97
C VAL A 20 2.82 1.29 4.82
N SER A 21 3.53 2.22 4.20
CA SER A 21 4.19 3.31 4.90
C SER A 21 3.97 4.64 4.19
N THR A 22 4.06 5.70 4.97
CA THR A 22 4.23 7.05 4.45
C THR A 22 5.71 7.30 4.24
N GLY A 23 6.09 7.80 3.07
CA GLY A 23 7.44 8.27 2.79
C GLY A 23 7.83 9.48 3.63
N SER A 24 9.10 9.88 3.52
CA SER A 24 9.64 11.04 4.24
C SER A 24 8.81 12.30 3.97
N PRO A 25 8.62 13.21 4.95
CA PRO A 25 8.02 14.51 4.72
C PRO A 25 8.92 15.34 3.78
N ALA A 26 8.69 15.16 2.49
CA ALA A 26 9.18 15.96 1.37
C ALA A 26 8.02 16.88 0.92
N PRO A 27 8.24 17.89 0.05
CA PRO A 27 7.16 18.81 -0.36
C PRO A 27 5.93 18.12 -0.97
N THR A 28 6.05 16.85 -1.38
CA THR A 28 4.93 16.01 -1.79
C THR A 28 4.94 14.72 -0.97
N PRO A 29 3.89 14.43 -0.19
CA PRO A 29 3.81 13.20 0.59
C PRO A 29 3.67 12.00 -0.36
N THR A 30 4.34 10.90 -0.01
CA THR A 30 4.23 9.63 -0.75
C THR A 30 3.72 8.52 0.15
N ILE A 31 3.00 7.58 -0.44
CA ILE A 31 2.55 6.33 0.17
C ILE A 31 3.22 5.19 -0.58
N HIS A 32 3.81 4.27 0.18
CA HIS A 32 4.50 3.09 -0.34
C HIS A 32 3.77 1.83 0.07
N LEU A 33 3.51 0.96 -0.92
CA LEU A 33 2.97 -0.37 -0.72
C LEU A 33 4.00 -1.42 -1.16
N THR A 34 4.26 -2.37 -0.28
CA THR A 34 5.21 -3.47 -0.52
C THR A 34 4.61 -4.78 -0.04
N GLU A 35 4.75 -5.83 -0.84
CA GLU A 35 4.42 -7.18 -0.42
C GLU A 35 5.55 -7.77 0.43
N SER A 36 5.20 -8.43 1.53
CA SER A 36 6.16 -8.91 2.52
C SER A 36 7.11 -9.99 2.01
N ALA A 37 6.76 -10.65 0.90
CA ALA A 37 7.60 -11.64 0.24
C ALA A 37 8.75 -11.01 -0.58
N ASP A 38 8.65 -9.73 -0.95
CA ASP A 38 9.72 -8.98 -1.63
C ASP A 38 9.99 -7.66 -0.90
N PRO A 39 10.87 -7.65 0.12
CA PRO A 39 11.22 -6.44 0.84
C PRO A 39 12.07 -5.44 0.03
N ALA A 40 12.57 -5.83 -1.16
CA ALA A 40 13.51 -5.01 -1.94
C ALA A 40 12.81 -4.11 -2.97
N ARG A 41 11.56 -4.39 -3.35
CA ARG A 41 10.78 -3.54 -4.27
C ARG A 41 9.51 -3.02 -3.61
N ALA A 42 9.35 -1.70 -3.59
CA ALA A 42 8.02 -1.11 -3.49
C ALA A 42 7.25 -1.50 -4.75
N VAL A 43 6.16 -2.25 -4.60
CA VAL A 43 5.30 -2.62 -5.72
C VAL A 43 4.54 -1.39 -6.22
N LEU A 44 4.31 -0.41 -5.34
CA LEU A 44 3.72 0.88 -5.69
C LEU A 44 4.25 2.02 -4.80
N GLY A 45 4.69 3.12 -5.41
CA GLY A 45 4.86 4.41 -4.77
C GLY A 45 3.91 5.43 -5.41
N THR A 46 3.08 6.09 -4.62
CA THR A 46 2.05 7.03 -5.12
C THR A 46 1.88 8.22 -4.18
N THR A 47 1.21 9.28 -4.63
CA THR A 47 0.69 10.33 -3.75
C THR A 47 -0.57 9.83 -3.01
N PRO A 48 -1.02 10.52 -1.94
CA PRO A 48 -2.30 10.24 -1.29
C PRO A 48 -3.49 10.28 -2.25
N GLU A 49 -3.54 11.26 -3.16
CA GLU A 49 -4.58 11.39 -4.17
C GLU A 49 -4.59 10.20 -5.14
N GLY A 50 -3.42 9.79 -5.64
CA GLY A 50 -3.30 8.61 -6.49
C GLY A 50 -3.70 7.31 -5.77
N SER A 51 -3.40 7.20 -4.45
CA SER A 51 -3.84 6.05 -3.65
C SER A 51 -5.36 6.01 -3.49
N ARG A 52 -6.01 7.18 -3.35
CA ARG A 52 -7.46 7.28 -3.24
C ARG A 52 -8.14 6.89 -4.55
N ALA A 53 -7.65 7.41 -5.68
CA ALA A 53 -8.15 7.04 -6.99
C ALA A 53 -8.05 5.53 -7.25
N LEU A 54 -6.93 4.90 -6.86
CA LEU A 54 -6.78 3.44 -6.96
C LEU A 54 -7.84 2.70 -6.13
N LEU A 55 -8.09 3.12 -4.89
CA LEU A 55 -9.10 2.50 -4.04
C LEU A 55 -10.52 2.67 -4.60
N ASP A 56 -10.80 3.81 -5.22
CA ASP A 56 -12.11 4.09 -5.82
C ASP A 56 -12.34 3.17 -7.04
N VAL A 57 -11.35 3.02 -7.93
CA VAL A 57 -11.41 2.09 -9.08
C VAL A 57 -11.62 0.64 -8.62
N LEU A 58 -10.87 0.19 -7.61
CA LEU A 58 -10.98 -1.19 -7.09
C LEU A 58 -12.34 -1.46 -6.43
N LYS A 59 -12.98 -0.44 -5.85
CA LYS A 59 -14.33 -0.56 -5.27
C LYS A 59 -15.42 -0.55 -6.33
N GLU A 60 -15.23 0.22 -7.39
CA GLU A 60 -16.15 0.28 -8.52
C GLU A 60 -16.18 -1.06 -9.27
N GLU A 61 -15.02 -1.68 -9.52
CA GLU A 61 -14.93 -3.03 -10.11
C GLU A 61 -15.66 -4.09 -9.28
N LYS A 62 -15.62 -3.94 -7.95
CA LYS A 62 -16.29 -4.85 -7.02
C LYS A 62 -17.80 -4.68 -6.94
N SER A 63 -18.35 -3.68 -7.63
CA SER A 63 -19.78 -3.52 -7.85
C SER A 63 -20.09 -4.16 -9.21
N PRO A 64 -20.38 -5.47 -9.28
CA PRO A 64 -20.84 -6.05 -10.53
C PRO A 64 -22.07 -5.27 -11.00
N CYS A 65 -22.20 -5.04 -12.31
CA CYS A 65 -23.47 -4.65 -12.89
C CYS A 65 -24.54 -5.65 -12.40
N VAL A 66 -25.40 -5.21 -11.49
CA VAL A 66 -26.62 -5.90 -11.05
C VAL A 66 -27.82 -5.20 -11.64
#